data_AF-A0A920PCN8-F1
#
_entry.id   AF-A0A920PCN8-F1
#
_cell.length_a   1.000
_cell.length_b   1.000
_cell.length_c   1.000
_cell.angle_alpha   90.00
_cell.angle_beta   90.00
_cell.angle_gamma   90.00
#
_symmetry.space_group_name_H-M   'P 1'
#
loop_
_entity.id
_entity.type
_entity.pdbx_description
1 polymer ?
#
loop_
_entity_poly.entity_id
_entity_poly.type
_entity_poly.pdbx_seq_one_letter_code
_entity_poly.pdbx_strand_id
1 'polypeptide(L)' 'MDIKIKIGVSSCLLGEKGTLEWGTTNRIILFPEILANYFEYISICPEMEVGMGVPRGKKLLFTVTLKNHG' A
#
# COMPACT_ATOMS: atom_id res chain seq x y z
N MET A 1 4.02 1.92 30.65
CA MET A 1 3.47 2.54 29.43
C MET A 1 4.31 2.01 28.29
N ASP A 2 3.73 1.17 27.44
CA ASP A 2 4.42 0.60 26.28
C ASP A 2 4.44 1.64 25.16
N ILE A 3 5.61 2.20 24.87
CA ILE A 3 5.77 3.18 23.80
C ILE A 3 5.90 2.41 22.49
N LYS A 4 4.84 2.40 21.69
CA LYS A 4 4.85 1.80 20.36
C LYS A 4 5.53 2.71 19.35
N ILE A 5 6.31 2.13 18.45
CA ILE A 5 6.99 2.87 17.38
C ILE A 5 5.97 3.16 16.26
N LYS A 6 5.86 4.41 15.83
CA LYS A 6 4.97 4.80 14.74
C LYS A 6 5.62 4.49 13.39
N ILE A 7 4.90 3.78 12.53
CA ILE A 7 5.36 3.46 11.17
C ILE A 7 4.27 3.75 10.15
N GLY A 8 4.66 4.36 9.04
CA GLY A 8 3.78 4.57 7.89
C GLY A 8 3.61 3.29 7.08
N VAL A 9 2.37 2.91 6.78
CA VAL A 9 2.04 1.72 5.99
C VAL A 9 1.08 2.10 4.87
N SER A 10 1.33 1.59 3.67
CA SER A 10 0.44 1.82 2.53
C SER A 10 -0.98 1.34 2.83
N SER A 11 -1.99 2.20 2.67
CA SER A 11 -3.39 1.93 3.00
C SER A 11 -3.95 0.68 2.29
N CYS A 12 -3.44 0.36 1.08
CA CYS A 12 -3.78 -0.85 0.34
C CYS A 12 -3.41 -2.14 1.09
N LEU A 13 -2.37 -2.11 1.94
CA LEU A 13 -1.95 -3.26 2.74
C LEU A 13 -2.81 -3.43 4.01
N LEU A 14 -3.43 -2.35 4.49
CA LEU A 14 -4.29 -2.35 5.68
C LEU A 14 -5.76 -2.72 5.37
N GLY A 15 -6.12 -2.84 4.09
CA GLY A 15 -7.47 -3.21 3.68
C GLY A 15 -8.50 -2.08 3.79
N GLU A 16 -8.07 -0.83 3.83
CA GLU A 16 -8.96 0.33 3.88
C GLU A 16 -9.74 0.51 2.55
N LYS A 17 -11.07 0.67 2.66
CA LYS A 17 -11.96 0.88 1.50
C LYS A 17 -11.63 2.20 0.81
N GLY A 18 -11.38 2.17 -0.50
CA GLY A 18 -11.07 3.35 -1.31
C GLY A 18 -9.67 3.34 -1.91
N THR A 19 -8.89 2.27 -1.72
CA THR A 19 -7.60 2.10 -2.39
C THR A 19 -7.78 1.29 -3.67
N LEU A 20 -7.05 1.67 -4.73
CA LEU A 20 -7.08 1.03 -6.05
C LEU A 20 -7.06 -0.51 -5.90
N GLU A 21 -8.04 -1.19 -6.48
CA GLU A 21 -8.05 -2.65 -6.62
C GLU A 21 -6.95 -3.07 -7.61
N TRP A 22 -5.70 -2.98 -7.19
CA TRP A 22 -4.59 -3.58 -7.93
C TRP A 22 -4.33 -4.98 -7.38
N GLY A 23 -5.26 -5.88 -7.68
CA GLY A 23 -5.08 -7.32 -7.50
C GLY A 23 -5.53 -7.82 -6.14
N THR A 24 -6.75 -8.37 -6.12
CA THR A 24 -7.15 -9.30 -5.06
C THR A 24 -6.08 -10.39 -4.91
N THR A 25 -5.80 -10.79 -3.67
CA THR A 25 -4.91 -11.89 -3.26
C THR A 25 -3.40 -11.65 -3.43
N ASN A 26 -2.76 -11.10 -2.40
CA ASN A 26 -2.05 -11.96 -1.45
C ASN A 26 -1.45 -11.12 -0.31
N ARG A 27 -2.20 -11.09 0.79
CA ARG A 27 -1.71 -11.35 2.15
C ARG A 27 -0.19 -11.21 2.31
N ILE A 28 0.29 -9.97 2.37
CA ILE A 28 1.26 -9.68 3.41
C ILE A 28 0.43 -9.11 4.54
N ILE A 29 -0.28 -10.04 5.19
CA ILE A 29 -0.57 -9.97 6.61
C ILE A 29 0.83 -9.89 7.23
N LEU A 30 1.39 -8.68 7.27
CA LEU A 30 2.62 -8.35 7.96
C LEU A 30 2.27 -8.48 9.43
N PHE A 31 2.13 -9.74 9.88
CA PHE A 31 1.47 -10.21 11.10
C PHE A 31 0.96 -9.06 11.98
N PRO A 32 -0.19 -8.44 11.65
CA PRO A 32 -0.71 -7.32 12.41
C PRO A 32 -0.84 -7.73 13.86
N GLU A 33 -1.23 -8.98 14.13
CA GLU A 33 -1.35 -9.51 15.48
C GLU A 33 0.00 -9.63 16.24
N ILE A 34 1.09 -10.04 15.58
CA ILE A 34 2.40 -10.18 16.25
C ILE A 34 3.05 -8.80 16.42
N LEU A 35 3.06 -8.02 15.35
CA LEU A 35 3.77 -6.75 15.27
C LEU A 35 2.98 -5.58 15.86
N ALA A 36 1.65 -5.66 16.00
CA ALA A 36 0.87 -4.62 16.67
C ALA A 36 1.22 -4.45 18.15
N ASN A 37 1.87 -5.44 18.78
CA ASN A 37 2.38 -5.25 20.14
C ASN A 37 3.54 -4.24 20.18
N TYR A 38 4.29 -4.10 19.09
CA TYR A 38 5.48 -3.26 19.00
C TYR A 38 5.25 -1.94 18.26
N PHE A 39 4.31 -1.92 17.31
CA PHE A 39 4.12 -0.81 16.38
C PHE A 39 2.71 -0.20 16.43
N GLU A 40 2.67 1.12 16.20
CA GLU A 40 1.47 1.88 15.86
C GLU A 40 1.49 2.13 14.34
N TYR A 41 0.53 1.55 13.61
CA TYR A 41 0.45 1.69 12.17
C TYR A 41 -0.29 2.98 11.78
N ILE A 42 0.36 3.81 10.98
CA ILE A 42 -0.22 5.01 10.38
C ILE A 42 -0.54 4.70 8.92
N SER A 43 -1.82 4.70 8.54
CA SER A 43 -2.25 4.49 7.15
C SER A 43 -1.84 5.67 6.27
N ILE A 44 -1.18 5.40 5.14
CA ILE A 44 -0.72 6.41 4.19
C ILE A 44 -1.09 5.98 2.78
N CYS A 45 -1.64 6.89 1.98
CA CYS A 45 -1.78 6.72 0.54
C CYS A 45 -1.37 8.02 -0.16
N PRO A 46 -0.12 8.13 -0.62
CA PRO A 46 0.39 9.35 -1.23
C PRO A 46 -0.47 9.80 -2.40
N GLU A 47 -1.07 8.86 -3.14
CA GLU A 47 -1.89 9.18 -4.30
C GLU A 47 -3.24 9.79 -3.93
N MET A 48 -3.81 9.39 -2.79
CA MET A 48 -5.02 10.04 -2.26
C MET A 48 -4.69 11.40 -1.64
N GLU A 49 -3.56 11.50 -0.91
CA GLU A 49 -3.09 12.75 -0.31
C GLU A 49 -2.82 13.85 -1.34
N VAL A 50 -2.32 13.48 -2.53
CA VAL A 50 -2.14 14.43 -3.65
C VAL A 50 -3.39 14.57 -4.54
N GLY A 51 -4.53 14.04 -4.12
CA GLY A 51 -5.83 14.29 -4.75
C GLY A 51 -6.10 13.52 -6.05
N MET A 52 -5.47 12.37 -6.27
CA MET A 52 -5.65 11.61 -7.52
C MET A 52 -7.02 10.92 -7.64
N GLY A 53 -7.74 10.74 -6.53
CA GLY A 53 -9.04 10.07 -6.47
C GLY A 53 -9.01 8.58 -6.82
N VAL A 54 -10.15 7.91 -6.65
CA VAL A 54 -10.39 6.52 -7.04
C VAL A 54 -11.77 6.40 -7.68
N PRO A 55 -11.92 5.74 -8.86
CA PRO A 55 -10.89 5.02 -9.63
C PRO A 55 -9.96 5.96 -10.41
N ARG A 56 -8.72 5.54 -10.63
CA ARG A 56 -7.72 6.26 -11.44
C ARG A 56 -6.99 5.30 -12.39
N GLY A 57 -6.50 5.81 -13.52
CA GLY A 57 -5.67 5.03 -14.44
C GLY A 57 -4.31 4.65 -13.84
N LYS A 58 -3.69 3.58 -14.36
CA LYS A 58 -2.32 3.19 -13.98
C LYS A 58 -1.33 4.30 -14.33
N LYS A 59 -0.59 4.78 -13.34
CA LYS A 59 0.56 5.67 -13.55
C LYS A 59 1.84 4.87 -13.36
N LEU A 60 2.53 4.60 -14.46
CA LEU A 60 3.85 3.98 -14.45
C LEU A 60 4.90 5.09 -14.62
N LEU A 61 5.96 5.06 -13.81
CA LEU A 61 7.05 6.03 -13.95
C LEU A 61 7.78 5.88 -15.29
N PHE A 62 7.98 4.64 -15.72
CA PHE A 62 8.48 4.27 -17.04
C PHE A 62 7.87 2.93 -17.45
N THR A 63 7.77 2.70 -18.75
CA THR A 63 7.38 1.41 -19.31
C THR A 63 8.62 0.70 -19.81
N VAL A 64 8.90 -0.50 -19.30
CA VAL A 64 9.91 -1.38 -19.90
C VAL A 64 9.24 -2.12 -21.05
N THR A 65 9.66 -1.83 -22.28
CA THR A 65 9.27 -2.62 -23.44
C THR A 65 10.31 -3.71 -23.64
N LEU A 66 9.95 -4.96 -23.38
CA LEU A 66 10.78 -6.09 -23.80
C LEU A 66 10.73 -6.15 -25.33
N LYS A 67 11.81 -5.72 -26.00
CA LYS A 67 11.98 -6.00 -27.42
C LYS A 67 12.38 -7.46 -27.55
N ASN A 68 11.45 -8.29 -28.02
CA ASN A 68 11.78 -9.65 -28.44
C ASN A 68 12.68 -9.54 -29.68
N HIS A 69 13.96 -9.85 -29.51
CA HIS A 69 14.86 -10.08 -30.64
C HIS A 69 14.62 -11.51 -31.13
N GLY A 70 13.75 -11.64 -32.13
CA GLY A 70 13.66 -12.82 -32.97
C GLY A 70 14.80 -12.88 -33.98
#